data_AF-A0ABD5UA94-F1
#
_entry.id   AF-A0ABD5UA94-F1
#
_cell.length_a   1.000
_cell.length_b   1.000
_cell.length_c   1.000
_cell.angle_alpha   90.00
_cell.angle_beta   90.00
_cell.angle_gamma   90.00
#
_symmetry.space_group_name_H-M   'P 1'
#
loop_
_entity.id
_entity.type
_entity.pdbx_description
1 polymer ?
#
loop_
_entity_poly.entity_id
_entity_poly.type
_entity_poly.pdbx_seq_one_letter_code
_entity_poly.pdbx_strand_id
1 'polypeptide(L)'
;MDPARVLAPVVSLFAVLAYRVVGRARLGPDADWVERLHREWFPAVAAPFQGWLPGTTAREIEPREFAMTLAAPLEAVEDDLWAAGFRRHPLARVKTRDGVASAGSWVLLDHLLARRQLHVMLFPDEDEGVTHVYAHEEYASLNPLVAYAHYTGHGQSAAAGVARVEALFDRSGSSEGTPRRQVRATK
;
A
#
# COMPACT_ATOMS: atom_id res chain seq x y z
N MET A 1 -9.36 9.33 -26.60
CA MET A 1 -9.37 9.86 -25.22
C MET A 1 -9.07 8.70 -24.29
N ASP A 2 -8.09 8.83 -23.41
CA ASP A 2 -7.70 7.77 -22.46
C ASP A 2 -8.82 7.59 -21.41
N PRO A 3 -9.54 6.45 -21.38
CA PRO A 3 -10.66 6.22 -20.47
C PRO A 3 -10.26 6.39 -18.99
N ALA A 4 -9.02 6.06 -18.64
CA ALA A 4 -8.50 6.18 -17.29
C ALA A 4 -8.49 7.64 -16.81
N ARG A 5 -8.30 8.61 -17.70
CA ARG A 5 -8.31 10.05 -17.38
C ARG A 5 -9.71 10.59 -17.05
N VAL A 6 -10.76 9.86 -17.41
CA VAL A 6 -12.15 10.23 -17.11
C VAL A 6 -12.65 9.44 -15.89
N LEU A 7 -12.37 8.13 -15.84
CA LEU A 7 -12.91 7.25 -14.80
C LEU A 7 -12.16 7.39 -13.47
N ALA A 8 -10.83 7.56 -13.49
CA ALA A 8 -10.05 7.64 -12.26
C ALA A 8 -10.42 8.85 -11.36
N PRO A 9 -10.64 10.06 -11.88
CA PRO A 9 -11.14 11.18 -11.07
C PRO A 9 -12.49 10.87 -10.42
N VAL A 10 -13.40 10.19 -11.12
CA VAL A 10 -14.72 9.81 -10.57
C VAL A 10 -14.55 8.83 -9.41
N VAL A 11 -13.78 7.74 -9.61
CA VAL A 11 -13.48 6.77 -8.55
C VAL A 11 -12.82 7.45 -7.35
N SER A 12 -11.88 8.36 -7.60
CA SER A 12 -11.20 9.15 -6.58
C SER A 12 -12.16 9.99 -5.74
N LEU A 13 -13.11 10.68 -6.38
CA LEU A 13 -14.12 11.48 -5.68
C LEU A 13 -15.03 10.61 -4.79
N PHE A 14 -15.48 9.45 -5.29
CA PHE A 14 -16.24 8.50 -4.48
C PHE A 14 -15.42 7.99 -3.29
N ALA A 15 -14.15 7.67 -3.51
CA ALA A 15 -13.27 7.22 -2.44
C ALA A 15 -12.98 8.30 -1.39
N VAL A 16 -12.83 9.56 -1.79
CA VAL A 16 -12.71 10.70 -0.86
C VAL A 16 -13.96 10.83 0.01
N LEU A 17 -15.15 10.68 -0.56
CA LEU A 17 -16.39 10.68 0.19
C LEU A 17 -16.48 9.49 1.14
N ALA A 18 -16.15 8.28 0.68
CA ALA A 18 -16.09 7.09 1.52
C ALA A 18 -15.10 7.26 2.67
N TYR A 19 -13.91 7.81 2.41
CA TYR A 19 -12.90 8.11 3.42
C TYR A 19 -13.41 9.08 4.49
N ARG A 20 -14.20 10.10 4.09
CA ARG A 20 -14.84 11.04 5.01
C ARG A 20 -15.91 10.37 5.89
N VAL A 21 -16.69 9.44 5.34
CA VAL A 21 -17.76 8.73 6.05
C VAL A 21 -17.20 7.65 7.00
N VAL A 22 -16.28 6.82 6.51
CA VAL A 22 -15.64 5.75 7.28
C VAL A 22 -14.75 6.36 8.36
N GLY A 23 -14.03 7.44 8.05
CA GLY A 23 -13.13 8.13 8.96
C GLY A 23 -11.78 7.43 9.11
N ARG A 24 -10.73 8.22 9.35
CA ARG A 24 -9.33 7.74 9.42
C ARG A 24 -9.10 6.66 10.47
N ALA A 25 -9.86 6.70 11.58
CA ALA A 25 -9.71 5.79 12.71
C ALA A 25 -10.10 4.35 12.37
N ARG A 26 -10.93 4.14 11.33
CA ARG A 26 -11.45 2.81 10.95
C ARG A 26 -10.65 2.12 9.85
N LEU A 27 -9.47 2.66 9.50
CA LEU A 27 -8.57 2.15 8.47
C LEU A 27 -7.21 1.72 9.07
N GLY A 28 -7.24 1.25 10.32
CA GLY A 28 -6.07 0.80 11.07
C GLY A 28 -5.84 -0.71 11.00
N PRO A 29 -5.04 -1.26 11.93
CA PRO A 29 -4.67 -2.68 11.94
C PRO A 29 -5.89 -3.60 11.93
N ASP A 30 -6.87 -3.33 12.81
CA ASP A 30 -8.13 -4.09 12.95
C ASP A 30 -9.09 -3.99 11.74
N ALA A 31 -8.71 -3.27 10.68
CA ALA A 31 -9.57 -3.06 9.51
C ALA A 31 -9.46 -4.22 8.51
N ASP A 32 -9.57 -5.47 8.97
CA ASP A 32 -9.51 -6.69 8.15
C ASP A 32 -10.53 -6.71 7.00
N TRP A 33 -11.64 -5.98 7.18
CA TRP A 33 -12.65 -5.80 6.14
C TRP A 33 -12.07 -5.12 4.89
N VAL A 34 -11.04 -4.27 5.03
CA VAL A 34 -10.35 -3.64 3.90
C VAL A 34 -9.57 -4.68 3.11
N GLU A 35 -8.82 -5.56 3.79
CA GLU A 35 -8.07 -6.63 3.13
C GLU A 35 -9.00 -7.67 2.52
N ARG A 36 -10.15 -7.93 3.14
CA ARG A 36 -11.20 -8.77 2.55
C ARG A 36 -11.80 -8.14 1.29
N LEU A 37 -12.16 -6.86 1.36
CA LEU A 37 -12.63 -6.11 0.21
C LEU A 37 -11.58 -6.13 -0.92
N HIS A 38 -10.32 -5.94 -0.56
CA HIS A 38 -9.20 -5.86 -1.50
C HIS A 38 -8.89 -7.21 -2.18
N ARG A 39 -8.95 -8.31 -1.44
CA ARG A 39 -8.66 -9.65 -1.97
C ARG A 39 -9.84 -10.31 -2.68
N GLU A 40 -11.05 -10.16 -2.14
CA GLU A 40 -12.22 -10.94 -2.61
C GLU A 40 -13.10 -10.14 -3.57
N TRP A 41 -13.38 -8.87 -3.25
CA TRP A 41 -14.38 -8.09 -3.97
C TRP A 41 -13.77 -7.24 -5.07
N PHE A 42 -12.63 -6.60 -4.79
CA PHE A 42 -12.01 -5.65 -5.70
C PHE A 42 -11.67 -6.29 -7.05
N PRO A 43 -11.09 -7.50 -7.16
CA PRO A 43 -10.82 -8.13 -8.46
C PRO A 43 -12.10 -8.37 -9.28
N ALA A 44 -13.18 -8.82 -8.64
CA ALA A 44 -14.46 -9.09 -9.30
C ALA A 44 -15.14 -7.80 -9.79
N VAL A 45 -15.16 -6.77 -8.95
CA VAL A 45 -15.73 -5.45 -9.29
C VAL A 45 -14.90 -4.74 -10.34
N ALA A 46 -13.58 -4.95 -10.32
CA ALA A 46 -12.64 -4.31 -11.22
C ALA A 46 -12.53 -4.96 -12.59
N ALA A 47 -12.78 -6.27 -12.70
CA ALA A 47 -12.58 -7.03 -13.93
C ALA A 47 -13.27 -6.39 -15.17
N PRO A 48 -14.52 -5.89 -15.09
CA PRO A 48 -15.16 -5.20 -16.22
C PRO A 48 -14.44 -3.92 -16.66
N PHE A 49 -13.65 -3.30 -15.77
CA PHE A 49 -12.97 -2.04 -15.98
C PHE A 49 -11.47 -2.19 -16.25
N GLN A 50 -10.93 -3.41 -16.30
CA GLN A 50 -9.49 -3.65 -16.45
C GLN A 50 -8.90 -2.99 -17.70
N GLY A 51 -9.65 -2.96 -18.81
CA GLY A 51 -9.23 -2.27 -20.05
C GLY A 51 -9.14 -0.75 -19.92
N TRP A 52 -9.76 -0.17 -18.90
CA TRP A 52 -9.79 1.28 -18.66
C TRP A 52 -8.98 1.68 -17.43
N LEU A 53 -8.84 0.81 -16.44
CA LEU A 53 -8.04 1.01 -15.23
C LEU A 53 -7.16 -0.23 -15.04
N PRO A 54 -6.01 -0.32 -15.73
CA PRO A 54 -5.17 -1.52 -15.68
C PRO A 54 -4.58 -1.81 -14.29
N GLY A 55 -4.57 -0.80 -13.41
CA GLY A 55 -4.12 -0.87 -12.03
C GLY A 55 -5.08 -1.61 -11.09
N THR A 56 -6.07 -2.33 -11.60
CA THR A 56 -7.08 -2.99 -10.78
C THR A 56 -6.95 -4.51 -10.72
N THR A 57 -6.19 -5.15 -11.61
CA THR A 57 -5.90 -6.59 -11.53
C THR A 57 -4.74 -6.88 -10.60
N ALA A 58 -4.58 -8.10 -10.10
CA ALA A 58 -3.37 -8.44 -9.35
C ALA A 58 -2.10 -8.24 -10.21
N ARG A 59 -0.95 -7.97 -9.57
CA ARG A 59 0.37 -8.14 -10.19
C ARG A 59 1.37 -8.73 -9.22
N GLU A 60 2.35 -9.40 -9.80
CA GLU A 60 3.55 -9.81 -9.07
C GLU A 60 4.32 -8.59 -8.54
N ILE A 61 4.83 -8.71 -7.33
CA ILE A 61 5.72 -7.75 -6.69
C ILE A 61 7.09 -7.83 -7.35
N GLU A 62 7.72 -6.68 -7.61
CA GLU A 62 9.01 -6.67 -8.28
C GLU A 62 10.14 -6.62 -7.24
N PRO A 63 11.28 -7.31 -7.44
CA PRO A 63 12.39 -7.29 -6.50
C PRO A 63 12.91 -5.90 -6.16
N ARG A 64 12.81 -4.94 -7.09
CA ARG A 64 13.22 -3.53 -6.86
C ARG A 64 12.34 -2.78 -5.86
N GLU A 65 11.15 -3.32 -5.55
CA GLU A 65 10.24 -2.75 -4.55
C GLU A 65 10.56 -3.25 -3.14
N PHE A 66 11.47 -4.23 -2.99
CA PHE A 66 11.86 -4.73 -1.68
C PHE A 66 12.59 -3.63 -0.89
N ALA A 67 12.11 -3.35 0.32
CA ALA A 67 12.74 -2.40 1.22
C ALA A 67 13.52 -3.13 2.32
N MET A 68 12.90 -4.07 3.02
CA MET A 68 13.53 -4.75 4.15
C MET A 68 12.79 -6.00 4.61
N THR A 69 13.47 -6.81 5.41
CA THR A 69 12.85 -7.85 6.23
C THR A 69 12.92 -7.43 7.69
N LEU A 70 11.77 -7.39 8.36
CA LEU A 70 11.65 -7.12 9.78
C LEU A 70 11.52 -8.43 10.54
N ALA A 71 12.32 -8.64 11.59
CA ALA A 71 12.15 -9.74 12.53
C ALA A 71 10.97 -9.48 13.48
N ALA A 72 9.76 -9.47 12.92
CA ALA A 72 8.51 -9.27 13.63
C ALA A 72 7.34 -9.89 12.84
N PRO A 73 6.31 -10.39 13.55
CA PRO A 73 5.08 -10.86 12.92
C PRO A 73 4.30 -9.71 12.29
N LEU A 74 3.36 -10.06 11.39
CA LEU A 74 2.60 -9.11 10.58
C LEU A 74 1.93 -8.01 11.40
N GLU A 75 1.16 -8.41 12.42
CA GLU A 75 0.32 -7.53 13.25
C GLU A 75 1.19 -6.46 13.90
N ALA A 76 2.35 -6.88 14.39
CA ALA A 76 3.29 -6.00 15.05
C ALA A 76 3.87 -4.96 14.07
N VAL A 77 4.08 -5.31 12.80
CA VAL A 77 4.54 -4.36 11.75
C VAL A 77 3.40 -3.42 11.34
N GLU A 78 2.17 -3.90 11.32
CA GLU A 78 0.98 -3.12 11.01
C GLU A 78 0.69 -2.05 12.07
N ASP A 79 0.90 -2.39 13.34
CA ASP A 79 0.85 -1.43 14.45
C ASP A 79 1.90 -0.31 14.30
N ASP A 80 3.12 -0.66 13.93
CA ASP A 80 4.20 0.32 13.70
C ASP A 80 3.85 1.27 12.55
N LEU A 81 3.33 0.72 11.44
CA LEU A 81 2.87 1.53 10.30
C LEU A 81 1.72 2.44 10.70
N TRP A 82 0.74 1.92 11.45
CA TRP A 82 -0.38 2.71 11.94
C TRP A 82 0.08 3.89 12.83
N ALA A 83 0.98 3.62 13.76
CA ALA A 83 1.59 4.62 14.64
C ALA A 83 2.38 5.68 13.85
N ALA A 84 3.06 5.27 12.78
CA ALA A 84 3.73 6.16 11.83
C ALA A 84 2.77 6.95 10.92
N GLY A 85 1.45 6.76 11.05
CA GLY A 85 0.43 7.51 10.34
C GLY A 85 -0.09 6.85 9.06
N PHE A 86 0.36 5.64 8.74
CA PHE A 86 -0.17 4.89 7.60
C PHE A 86 -1.62 4.44 7.83
N ARG A 87 -2.34 4.23 6.74
CA ARG A 87 -3.72 3.74 6.72
C ARG A 87 -3.87 2.62 5.70
N ARG A 88 -4.76 1.66 5.92
CA ARG A 88 -5.10 0.64 4.92
C ARG A 88 -5.58 1.29 3.61
N HIS A 89 -5.15 0.76 2.47
CA HIS A 89 -5.40 1.35 1.15
C HIS A 89 -6.33 0.47 0.28
N PRO A 90 -7.67 0.64 0.35
CA PRO A 90 -8.63 -0.21 -0.35
C PRO A 90 -8.60 -0.10 -1.88
N LEU A 91 -8.02 0.97 -2.42
CA LEU A 91 -7.97 1.23 -3.88
C LEU A 91 -6.66 0.75 -4.52
N ALA A 92 -5.87 -0.03 -3.77
CA ALA A 92 -4.57 -0.46 -4.26
C ALA A 92 -4.77 -1.54 -5.31
N ARG A 93 -3.80 -1.67 -6.20
CA ARG A 93 -3.67 -2.89 -6.99
C ARG A 93 -3.23 -4.02 -6.05
N VAL A 94 -3.93 -5.16 -6.03
CA VAL A 94 -3.47 -6.35 -5.28
C VAL A 94 -2.07 -6.73 -5.75
N LYS A 95 -1.15 -6.94 -4.80
CA LYS A 95 0.20 -7.45 -5.10
C LYS A 95 0.28 -8.90 -4.71
N THR A 96 0.99 -9.68 -5.52
CA THR A 96 1.29 -11.08 -5.25
C THR A 96 2.78 -11.27 -5.11
N ARG A 97 3.18 -12.24 -4.29
CA ARG A 97 4.53 -12.79 -4.23
C ARG A 97 4.40 -14.30 -4.31
N ASP A 98 4.97 -14.90 -5.35
CA ASP A 98 4.89 -16.34 -5.61
C ASP A 98 3.43 -16.83 -5.64
N GLY A 99 2.53 -16.00 -6.18
CA GLY A 99 1.09 -16.27 -6.25
C GLY A 99 0.29 -15.98 -4.97
N VAL A 100 0.94 -15.66 -3.85
CA VAL A 100 0.30 -15.31 -2.58
C VAL A 100 0.05 -13.81 -2.53
N ALA A 101 -1.19 -13.39 -2.24
CA ALA A 101 -1.53 -11.97 -2.12
C ALA A 101 -0.88 -11.32 -0.89
N SER A 102 -0.52 -10.04 -1.00
CA SER A 102 -0.05 -9.23 0.12
C SER A 102 -1.04 -9.29 1.28
N ALA A 103 -0.53 -9.47 2.50
CA ALA A 103 -1.34 -9.51 3.71
C ALA A 103 -1.66 -8.11 4.26
N GLY A 104 -0.95 -7.09 3.79
CA GLY A 104 -1.29 -5.71 4.09
C GLY A 104 -0.93 -4.73 3.00
N SER A 105 -1.87 -3.84 2.66
CA SER A 105 -1.68 -2.70 1.77
C SER A 105 -1.88 -1.38 2.53
N TRP A 106 -0.79 -0.64 2.71
CA TRP A 106 -0.72 0.51 3.61
C TRP A 106 -0.25 1.76 2.88
N VAL A 107 -0.90 2.90 3.11
CA VAL A 107 -0.55 4.19 2.50
C VAL A 107 -0.23 5.25 3.55
N LEU A 108 0.82 6.02 3.31
CA LEU A 108 1.07 7.28 3.99
C LEU A 108 0.82 8.45 3.02
N LEU A 109 -0.04 9.37 3.47
CA LEU A 109 -0.45 10.58 2.76
C LEU A 109 -0.23 11.79 3.66
N ASP A 110 0.44 12.82 3.15
CA ASP A 110 0.65 14.08 3.89
C ASP A 110 -0.69 14.78 4.18
N HIS A 111 -1.61 14.77 3.21
CA HIS A 111 -2.99 15.23 3.37
C HIS A 111 -3.91 14.50 2.37
N LEU A 112 -5.23 14.61 2.56
CA LEU A 112 -6.24 13.81 1.83
C LEU A 112 -6.13 13.88 0.30
N LEU A 113 -5.77 15.06 -0.22
CA LEU A 113 -5.60 15.33 -1.65
C LEU A 113 -4.12 15.51 -2.03
N ALA A 114 -3.19 14.90 -1.29
CA ALA A 114 -1.77 14.96 -1.64
C ALA A 114 -1.56 14.46 -3.07
N ARG A 115 -0.54 14.96 -3.77
CA ARG A 115 -0.26 14.49 -5.14
C ARG A 115 0.40 13.13 -5.14
N ARG A 116 1.22 12.84 -4.13
CA ARG A 116 1.98 11.60 -4.02
C ARG A 116 1.60 10.86 -2.75
N GLN A 117 1.80 9.55 -2.79
CA GLN A 117 1.58 8.66 -1.68
C GLN A 117 2.72 7.67 -1.56
N LEU A 118 3.09 7.32 -0.33
CA LEU A 118 3.99 6.21 -0.07
C LEU A 118 3.14 4.97 0.19
N HIS A 119 3.33 3.93 -0.60
CA HIS A 119 2.57 2.68 -0.50
C HIS A 119 3.51 1.56 -0.07
N VAL A 120 3.12 0.86 1.00
CA VAL A 120 3.81 -0.26 1.61
C VAL A 120 2.96 -1.52 1.44
N MET A 121 3.60 -2.62 1.04
CA MET A 121 2.98 -3.92 0.90
C MET A 121 3.73 -4.94 1.76
N LEU A 122 2.98 -5.73 2.52
CA LEU A 122 3.52 -6.67 3.50
C LEU A 122 3.31 -8.12 3.05
N PHE A 123 4.36 -8.92 3.21
CA PHE A 123 4.34 -10.36 2.98
C PHE A 123 4.96 -11.05 4.20
N PRO A 124 4.15 -11.60 5.12
CA PRO A 124 4.66 -12.35 6.27
C PRO A 124 5.24 -13.69 5.85
N ASP A 125 6.24 -14.13 6.60
CA ASP A 125 6.73 -15.50 6.64
C ASP A 125 6.53 -15.99 8.08
N GLU A 126 5.46 -16.74 8.29
CA GLU A 126 5.04 -17.18 9.62
C GLU A 126 6.01 -18.22 10.21
N ASP A 127 6.62 -19.05 9.36
CA ASP A 127 7.57 -20.08 9.78
C ASP A 127 8.87 -19.45 10.32
N GLU A 128 9.33 -18.38 9.68
CA GLU A 128 10.51 -17.62 10.12
C GLU A 128 10.18 -16.52 11.14
N GLY A 129 8.91 -16.21 11.37
CA GLY A 129 8.47 -15.13 12.25
C GLY A 129 8.91 -13.75 11.78
N VAL A 130 9.03 -13.56 10.46
CA VAL A 130 9.48 -12.31 9.83
C VAL A 130 8.40 -11.72 8.94
N THR A 131 8.50 -10.42 8.65
CA THR A 131 7.66 -9.76 7.66
C THR A 131 8.53 -9.05 6.63
N HIS A 132 8.30 -9.37 5.36
CA HIS A 132 8.95 -8.68 4.26
C HIS A 132 8.15 -7.45 3.86
N VAL A 133 8.86 -6.32 3.80
CA VAL A 133 8.30 -5.01 3.52
C VAL A 133 8.74 -4.58 2.12
N TYR A 134 7.76 -4.31 1.28
CA TYR A 134 7.96 -3.74 -0.05
C TYR A 134 7.36 -2.34 -0.09
N ALA A 135 7.89 -1.48 -0.94
CA ALA A 135 7.46 -0.10 -1.04
C ALA A 135 7.63 0.51 -2.44
N HIS A 136 6.75 1.43 -2.77
CA HIS A 136 6.96 2.41 -3.84
C HIS A 136 6.30 3.73 -3.50
N GLU A 137 6.78 4.80 -4.12
CA GLU A 137 6.07 6.08 -4.17
C GLU A 137 5.28 6.16 -5.49
N GLU A 138 4.02 6.55 -5.41
CA GLU A 138 3.14 6.70 -6.56
C GLU A 138 2.29 7.96 -6.46
N TYR A 139 1.53 8.28 -7.51
CA TYR A 139 0.53 9.34 -7.42
C TYR A 139 -0.63 8.88 -6.53
N ALA A 140 -1.21 9.80 -5.76
CA ALA A 140 -2.25 9.44 -4.81
C ALA A 140 -3.56 9.07 -5.51
N SER A 141 -4.15 7.94 -5.11
CA SER A 141 -5.45 7.48 -5.61
C SER A 141 -6.61 8.42 -5.22
N LEU A 142 -6.48 9.11 -4.09
CA LEU A 142 -7.49 10.03 -3.54
C LEU A 142 -7.45 11.45 -4.12
N ASN A 143 -6.47 11.77 -4.97
CA ASN A 143 -6.42 13.07 -5.63
C ASN A 143 -6.95 12.96 -7.07
N PRO A 144 -8.13 13.52 -7.39
CA PRO A 144 -8.77 13.34 -8.69
C PRO A 144 -7.95 13.94 -9.84
N LEU A 145 -7.03 14.87 -9.58
CA LEU A 145 -6.18 15.47 -10.61
C LEU A 145 -5.05 14.54 -11.06
N VAL A 146 -4.69 13.55 -10.25
CA VAL A 146 -3.57 12.63 -10.51
C VAL A 146 -3.93 11.15 -10.39
N ALA A 147 -5.15 10.81 -9.94
CA ALA A 147 -5.60 9.44 -9.74
C ALA A 147 -5.45 8.55 -10.98
N TYR A 148 -5.56 9.12 -12.19
CA TYR A 148 -5.24 8.43 -13.44
C TYR A 148 -3.85 7.76 -13.41
N ALA A 149 -2.84 8.48 -12.90
CA ALA A 149 -1.47 8.00 -12.88
C ALA A 149 -1.28 6.86 -11.85
N HIS A 150 -2.06 6.86 -10.76
CA HIS A 150 -2.16 5.73 -9.83
C HIS A 150 -2.61 4.46 -10.55
N TYR A 151 -3.75 4.51 -11.23
CA TYR A 151 -4.32 3.34 -11.90
C TYR A 151 -3.57 2.90 -13.16
N THR A 152 -2.65 3.70 -13.68
CA THR A 152 -1.79 3.31 -14.81
C THR A 152 -0.37 2.96 -14.38
N GLY A 153 -0.02 3.16 -13.10
CA GLY A 153 1.36 3.04 -12.60
C GLY A 153 2.31 4.11 -13.15
N HIS A 154 1.79 5.13 -13.83
CA HIS A 154 2.62 6.19 -14.41
C HIS A 154 3.34 6.98 -13.32
N GLY A 155 4.66 7.08 -13.43
CA GLY A 155 5.49 7.82 -12.48
C GLY A 155 5.67 7.13 -11.13
N GLN A 156 5.32 5.85 -10.99
CA GLN A 156 5.66 5.04 -9.82
C GLN A 156 7.19 4.89 -9.67
N SER A 157 7.69 5.03 -8.45
CA SER A 157 9.11 4.97 -8.13
C SER A 157 9.35 4.03 -6.94
N ALA A 158 9.85 2.83 -7.23
CA ALA A 158 10.27 1.87 -6.21
C ALA A 158 11.44 2.43 -5.38
N ALA A 159 12.46 2.99 -6.04
CA ALA A 159 13.64 3.54 -5.37
C ALA A 159 13.29 4.65 -4.36
N ALA A 160 12.38 5.56 -4.72
CA ALA A 160 11.94 6.60 -3.79
C ALA A 160 11.12 6.02 -2.62
N GLY A 161 10.27 5.03 -2.89
CA GLY A 161 9.48 4.38 -1.84
C GLY A 161 10.33 3.61 -0.85
N VAL A 162 11.25 2.78 -1.35
CA VAL A 162 12.21 2.01 -0.56
C VAL A 162 13.02 2.94 0.36
N ALA A 163 13.66 3.97 -0.20
CA ALA A 163 14.47 4.90 0.58
C ALA A 163 13.66 5.63 1.67
N ARG A 164 12.40 5.99 1.39
CA ARG A 164 11.53 6.65 2.38
C ARG A 164 11.12 5.70 3.51
N VAL A 165 10.84 4.43 3.21
CA VAL A 165 10.51 3.41 4.22
C VAL A 165 11.72 3.10 5.09
N GLU A 166 12.89 2.89 4.49
CA GLU A 166 14.14 2.70 5.24
C GLU A 166 14.38 3.86 6.22
N ALA A 167 14.28 5.10 5.75
CA ALA A 167 14.44 6.28 6.60
C ALA A 167 13.35 6.42 7.69
N LEU A 168 12.15 5.86 7.49
CA LEU A 168 11.09 5.86 8.52
C LEU A 168 11.46 4.90 9.65
N PHE A 169 11.85 3.66 9.32
CA PHE A 169 12.17 2.64 10.32
C PHE A 169 13.49 2.91 11.05
N ASP A 170 14.47 3.55 10.40
CA ASP A 170 15.71 4.01 11.07
C ASP A 170 15.41 5.05 12.18
N ARG A 171 14.45 5.94 11.95
CA ARG A 171 14.03 6.92 12.96
C ARG A 171 13.26 6.29 14.10
N SER A 172 12.36 5.34 13.81
CA SER A 172 11.56 4.65 14.82
C SER A 172 12.43 3.82 15.77
N GLY A 173 13.51 3.20 15.28
CA GLY A 173 14.48 2.50 16.13
C GLY A 173 15.30 3.39 17.07
N SER A 174 15.22 4.72 16.90
CA SER A 174 15.93 5.71 17.71
C SER A 174 15.07 6.33 18.83
N SER A 175 13.76 6.07 18.85
CA SER A 175 12.83 6.62 19.85
C SER A 175 12.06 5.49 20.56
N GLU A 176 12.50 5.17 21.79
CA GLU A 176 11.82 4.34 22.82
C GLU A 176 10.89 3.21 22.32
N GLY A 177 11.48 2.03 22.11
CA GLY A 177 10.81 0.76 21.87
C GLY A 177 11.85 -0.27 21.43
N THR A 178 11.71 -1.54 21.83
CA THR A 178 12.69 -2.61 21.53
C THR A 178 13.09 -2.59 20.05
N PRO A 179 14.37 -2.37 19.71
CA PRO A 179 14.81 -2.22 18.32
C PRO A 179 14.57 -3.54 17.57
N ARG A 180 13.65 -3.52 16.59
CA ARG A 180 13.43 -4.65 15.69
C ARG A 180 14.57 -4.70 14.69
N ARG A 181 15.30 -5.81 14.70
CA ARG A 181 16.50 -5.95 13.87
C ARG A 181 16.09 -6.15 12.42
N GLN A 182 16.56 -5.28 11.54
CA GLN A 182 16.53 -5.53 10.11
C GLN A 182 17.36 -6.78 9.84
N VAL A 183 16.73 -7.81 9.28
CA VAL A 183 17.45 -9.00 8.84
C VAL A 183 17.90 -8.72 7.41
N ARG A 184 19.22 -8.61 7.20
CA ARG A 184 19.75 -8.58 5.83
C ARG A 184 19.39 -9.90 5.18
N ALA A 185 18.64 -9.85 4.08
CA ALA A 185 18.46 -11.02 3.22
C ALA A 185 19.85 -11.51 2.79
N THR A 186 20.24 -12.70 3.25
CA THR A 186 21.36 -13.43 2.67
C THR A 186 20.97 -13.81 1.25
N LYS A 187 21.77 -13.34 0.29
CA LYS A 187 21.65 -13.65 -1.14
C LYS A 187 21.65 -15.14 -1.41
#